data_AF-A0A7J2ZCD7-F1
#
_entry.id   AF-A0A7J2ZCD7-F1
#
_cell.length_a   1.000
_cell.length_b   1.000
_cell.length_c   1.000
_cell.angle_alpha   90.00
_cell.angle_beta   90.00
_cell.angle_gamma   90.00
#
_symmetry.space_group_name_H-M   'P 1'
#
loop_
_entity.id
_entity.type
_entity.pdbx_description
1 polymer ?
#
loop_
_entity_poly.entity_id
_entity_poly.type
_entity_poly.pdbx_seq_one_letter_code
_entity_poly.pdbx_strand_id
1 'polypeptide(L)' 'VVIAETEQGRGIIGVIDGFKSKGIEAESDIKSRKEFLRKIGYKLG' A
#
# COMPACT_ATOMS: atom_id res chain seq x y z
N VAL A 1 -2.67 -14.56 -0.03
CA VAL A 1 -1.94 -14.82 1.23
C VAL A 1 -0.90 -15.89 0.96
N VAL A 2 0.34 -15.70 1.41
CA VAL A 2 1.44 -16.67 1.25
C VAL A 2 1.50 -17.52 2.52
N ILE A 3 1.45 -18.84 2.33
CA ILE A 3 1.36 -19.80 3.42
C ILE A 3 2.58 -20.73 3.34
N ALA A 4 3.26 -20.90 4.47
CA ALA A 4 4.24 -21.96 4.66
C ALA A 4 3.60 -23.12 5.42
N GLU A 5 4.05 -24.33 5.13
CA GLU A 5 3.57 -25.57 5.74
C GLU A 5 4.74 -26.35 6.33
N THR A 6 4.54 -26.88 7.52
CA THR A 6 5.48 -27.76 8.25
C THR A 6 4.73 -29.01 8.70
N GLU A 7 5.45 -29.99 9.25
CA GLU A 7 4.85 -31.20 9.83
C GLU A 7 3.84 -30.90 10.95
N GLN A 8 3.99 -29.78 11.66
CA GLN A 8 3.07 -29.38 12.73
C GLN A 8 1.82 -28.64 12.21
N GLY A 9 1.92 -27.93 11.07
CA GLY A 9 0.79 -27.19 10.51
C GLY A 9 1.16 -26.06 9.55
N ARG A 10 0.24 -25.12 9.36
CA ARG A 10 0.34 -24.03 8.37
C ARG A 10 0.44 -22.67 9.04
N GLY A 11 1.32 -21.82 8.53
CA GLY A 11 1.52 -20.44 8.99
C GLY A 11 1.46 -19.45 7.84
N ILE A 12 0.89 -18.27 8.09
CA ILE A 12 0.92 -17.15 7.13
C ILE A 12 2.28 -16.48 7.24
N ILE A 13 3.02 -16.46 6.13
CA ILE A 13 4.36 -15.85 6.07
C ILE A 13 4.38 -14.52 5.32
N GLY A 14 3.26 -14.14 4.71
CA GLY A 14 3.13 -12.84 4.05
C GLY A 14 1.86 -12.71 3.23
N VAL A 15 1.71 -11.55 2.61
CA VAL A 15 0.67 -11.25 1.63
C VAL A 15 1.29 -10.57 0.43
N ILE A 16 0.67 -10.77 -0.73
CA ILE A 16 0.95 -9.99 -1.93
C ILE A 16 -0.29 -9.13 -2.10
N ASP A 17 -0.16 -7.84 -1.79
CA ASP A 17 -1.22 -6.85 -1.95
C ASP A 17 -0.82 -5.86 -3.05
N GLY A 18 -1.62 -5.82 -4.10
CA GLY A 18 -1.34 -5.02 -5.28
C GLY A 18 -0.07 -5.45 -6.04
N PHE A 19 0.69 -4.47 -6.49
CA PHE A 19 1.84 -4.63 -7.38
C PHE A 19 3.06 -3.89 -6.84
N LYS A 20 4.25 -4.24 -7.34
CA LYS A 20 5.48 -3.47 -7.04
C LYS A 20 5.32 -2.02 -7.48
N SER A 21 5.91 -1.09 -6.72
CA SER A 21 5.94 0.33 -7.08
C SER A 21 6.55 0.54 -8.46
N LYS A 22 5.95 1.43 -9.26
CA LYS A 22 6.44 1.74 -10.62
C LYS A 22 7.62 2.72 -10.62
N GLY A 23 7.81 3.48 -9.56
CA GLY A 23 8.86 4.49 -9.42
C GLY A 23 8.65 5.36 -8.18
N ILE A 24 9.45 6.42 -8.07
CA ILE A 24 9.30 7.47 -7.04
C ILE A 24 8.37 8.55 -7.60
N GLU A 25 7.49 9.08 -6.74
CA GLU A 25 6.55 10.15 -7.12
C GLU A 25 7.28 11.48 -7.43
N ALA A 26 6.79 12.23 -8.42
CA ALA A 26 7.28 13.57 -8.74
C ALA A 26 6.54 14.64 -7.92
N GLU A 27 7.04 15.88 -7.91
CA GLU A 27 6.40 16.99 -7.20
C GLU A 27 4.92 17.22 -7.60
N SER A 28 4.58 16.97 -8.87
CA SER A 28 3.19 17.03 -9.36
C SER A 28 2.28 15.97 -8.72
N ASP A 29 2.82 14.78 -8.47
CA ASP A 29 2.09 13.67 -7.85
C ASP A 29 1.88 13.94 -6.35
N ILE A 30 2.90 14.51 -5.69
CA ILE A 30 2.82 14.97 -4.30
C ILE A 30 1.70 16.00 -4.14
N LYS A 31 1.64 16.99 -5.04
CA LYS A 31 0.57 18.00 -5.05
C LYS A 31 -0.80 17.32 -5.20
N SER A 32 -0.92 16.41 -6.18
CA SER A 32 -2.16 15.70 -6.50
C SER A 32 -2.68 14.86 -5.32
N ARG A 33 -1.83 14.04 -4.68
CA ARG A 33 -2.27 13.22 -3.54
C ARG A 33 -2.65 14.05 -2.32
N LYS A 34 -1.96 15.18 -2.07
CA LYS A 34 -2.29 16.07 -0.95
C LYS A 34 -3.62 16.79 -1.17
N GLU A 35 -3.87 17.28 -2.39
CA GLU A 35 -5.14 17.89 -2.77
C GLU A 35 -6.29 16.90 -2.69
N PHE A 36 -6.08 15.67 -3.19
CA PHE A 36 -7.08 14.61 -3.08
C PHE A 36 -7.49 14.36 -1.63
N LEU A 37 -6.53 14.17 -0.71
CA LEU A 37 -6.81 13.91 0.70
C LEU A 37 -7.58 15.06 1.38
N ARG A 38 -7.31 16.32 1.02
CA ARG A 38 -8.10 17.47 1.48
C ARG A 38 -9.51 17.46 0.89
N LYS A 39 -9.64 17.17 -0.41
CA LYS A 39 -10.94 17.10 -1.10
C LYS A 39 -11.87 16.04 -0.51
N ILE A 40 -11.33 14.90 -0.09
CA ILE A 40 -12.11 13.85 0.57
C ILE A 40 -12.24 14.05 2.09
N GLY A 41 -11.82 15.21 2.62
CA GLY A 41 -12.01 15.59 4.02
C GLY A 41 -11.08 14.92 5.03
N TYR A 42 -10.11 14.12 4.58
CA TYR A 42 -9.19 13.40 5.47
C TYR A 42 -8.05 14.29 6.02
N LYS A 43 -7.87 15.48 5.45
CA LYS A 43 -6.94 16.50 5.95
C LYS A 43 -7.63 17.86 5.93
N LEU A 44 -7.67 18.51 7.11
CA LEU A 44 -8.23 19.83 7.32
C LEU A 44 -7.05 20.83 7.32
N GLY A 45 -6.71 21.34 6.14
CA GLY A 45 -5.66 22.33 5.93
C GLY A 45 -5.98 23.17 4.71
#